data_AF-A0A5T0UMY5-F1
#
_entry.id   AF-A0A5T0UMY5-F1
#
_cell.length_a   1.000
_cell.length_b   1.000
_cell.length_c   1.000
_cell.angle_alpha   90.00
_cell.angle_beta   90.00
_cell.angle_gamma   90.00
#
_symmetry.space_group_name_H-M   'P 1'
#
loop_
_entity.id
_entity.type
_entity.pdbx_description
1 polymer ?
#
loop_
_entity_poly.entity_id
_entity_poly.type
_entity_poly.pdbx_seq_one_letter_code
_entity_poly.pdbx_strand_id
1 'polypeptide(L)'
;SALSGHAAMTMYLELCEVNICKYIHHNPFIIYSNIFMQLLNNPLKYNVIAYTDYTHVYVSRGDLKRFLNLLNKNKPVLYLVRDPISRLKTGLNHINLKANRLDRFDLDTPIERVLDRETYYFESPLPTCDHIKTYWIYAESFFRLNFLTQFFKIEKITYLDMASIKPEYAYHTFSQLNALYHFRQISKNLFHNTVVYDMLGAFLSIPLILCVDLENFGVNYADGKIIEILITTRQFFKLHKINNYKKINPVLFKDNLPFENLIFCIPKEQFVYLENNLT
;
A
#
# COMPACT_ATOMS: atom_id res chain seq x y z
N SER A 1 -3.60 -3.76 -4.96
CA SER A 1 -2.85 -4.48 -3.90
C SER A 1 -3.50 -4.26 -2.54
N ALA A 2 -4.45 -5.13 -2.17
CA ALA A 2 -4.91 -5.25 -0.79
C ALA A 2 -3.79 -5.88 0.07
N LEU A 3 -2.93 -5.01 0.62
CA LEU A 3 -1.91 -5.26 1.65
C LEU A 3 -0.83 -6.30 1.32
N SER A 4 0.32 -5.83 0.83
CA SER A 4 1.55 -6.61 0.92
C SER A 4 2.04 -6.65 2.37
N GLY A 5 2.49 -7.83 2.85
CA GLY A 5 3.02 -7.94 4.22
C GLY A 5 4.21 -7.01 4.47
N HIS A 6 5.04 -6.74 3.45
CA HIS A 6 6.15 -5.79 3.56
C HIS A 6 5.66 -4.35 3.77
N ALA A 7 4.57 -3.92 3.12
CA ALA A 7 4.05 -2.56 3.26
C ALA A 7 3.43 -2.39 4.64
N ALA A 8 2.64 -3.36 5.09
CA ALA A 8 2.06 -3.36 6.44
C ALA A 8 3.17 -3.30 7.52
N MET A 9 4.19 -4.14 7.42
CA MET A 9 5.31 -4.12 8.36
C MET A 9 6.07 -2.80 8.35
N THR A 10 6.35 -2.23 7.17
CA THR A 10 7.02 -0.92 7.07
C THR A 10 6.19 0.15 7.78
N MET A 11 4.90 0.21 7.46
CA MET A 11 4.00 1.21 8.02
C MET A 11 3.94 1.11 9.54
N TYR A 12 3.79 -0.09 10.11
CA TYR A 12 3.78 -0.25 11.57
C TYR A 12 5.10 0.13 12.23
N LEU A 13 6.24 -0.17 11.59
CA LEU A 13 7.55 0.28 12.07
C LEU A 13 7.67 1.82 12.03
N GLU A 14 7.20 2.46 10.95
CA GLU A 14 7.18 3.91 10.82
C GLU A 14 6.25 4.57 11.85
N LEU A 15 5.09 3.97 12.15
CA LEU A 15 4.24 4.41 13.25
C LEU A 15 5.01 4.40 14.58
N CYS A 16 5.81 3.35 14.81
CA CYS A 16 6.72 3.22 15.94
C CYS A 16 7.99 4.10 15.86
N GLU A 17 8.01 5.09 14.97
CA GLU A 17 9.12 6.03 14.74
C GLU A 17 10.45 5.35 14.39
N VAL A 18 10.37 4.15 13.80
CA VAL A 18 11.54 3.48 13.22
C VAL A 18 11.81 4.10 11.86
N ASN A 19 12.93 4.80 11.73
CA ASN A 19 13.36 5.35 10.45
C ASN A 19 14.05 4.27 9.61
N ILE A 20 13.47 3.94 8.47
CA ILE A 20 13.92 2.84 7.61
C ILE A 20 14.67 3.38 6.40
N CYS A 21 15.93 2.96 6.22
CA CYS A 21 16.66 3.14 4.97
C CYS A 21 16.32 1.99 4.02
N LYS A 22 15.66 2.31 2.91
CA LYS A 22 15.28 1.33 1.88
C LYS A 22 15.23 1.98 0.50
N TYR A 23 15.37 1.15 -0.53
CA TYR A 23 15.10 1.53 -1.90
C TYR A 23 14.67 0.30 -2.70
N ILE A 24 13.65 0.42 -3.54
CA ILE A 24 13.12 -0.70 -4.34
C ILE A 24 13.32 -0.35 -5.81
N HIS A 25 14.03 -1.22 -6.54
CA HIS A 25 14.24 -1.10 -7.98
C HIS A 25 14.49 -2.48 -8.60
N HIS A 26 14.37 -2.60 -9.92
CA HIS A 26 14.71 -3.80 -10.68
C HIS A 26 16.21 -3.92 -11.02
N ASN A 27 17.04 -2.97 -10.57
CA ASN A 27 18.46 -2.94 -10.90
C ASN A 27 19.26 -2.91 -9.59
N PRO A 28 20.09 -3.93 -9.30
CA PRO A 28 20.82 -4.00 -8.03
C PRO A 28 21.75 -2.81 -7.81
N PHE A 29 22.40 -2.29 -8.86
CA PHE A 29 23.27 -1.13 -8.73
C PHE A 29 22.50 0.10 -8.22
N ILE A 30 21.31 0.33 -8.78
CA ILE A 30 20.45 1.46 -8.38
C ILE A 30 19.97 1.28 -6.94
N ILE A 31 19.62 0.06 -6.51
CA ILE A 31 19.26 -0.23 -5.11
C ILE A 31 20.42 0.16 -4.19
N TYR A 32 21.63 -0.31 -4.50
CA TYR A 32 22.79 -0.13 -3.64
C TYR A 32 23.27 1.31 -3.59
N SER A 33 23.37 1.98 -4.73
CA SER A 33 23.79 3.38 -4.79
C SER A 33 22.82 4.28 -4.04
N ASN A 34 21.51 4.06 -4.14
CA ASN A 34 20.52 4.85 -3.41
C ASN A 34 20.57 4.61 -1.90
N ILE A 35 20.68 3.36 -1.45
CA ILE A 35 20.83 3.07 0.00
C ILE A 35 22.12 3.69 0.53
N PHE A 36 23.23 3.52 -0.20
CA PHE A 36 24.52 4.08 0.19
C PHE A 36 24.49 5.61 0.27
N MET A 37 23.94 6.29 -0.73
CA MET A 37 23.80 7.75 -0.72
C MET A 37 22.89 8.25 0.40
N GLN A 38 21.79 7.54 0.70
CA GLN A 38 20.94 7.88 1.85
C GLN A 38 21.73 7.83 3.16
N LEU A 39 22.52 6.77 3.37
CA LEU A 39 23.34 6.58 4.57
C LEU A 39 24.49 7.59 4.66
N LEU A 40 25.14 7.93 3.55
CA LEU A 40 26.21 8.94 3.52
C LEU A 40 25.68 10.34 3.85
N ASN A 41 24.55 10.72 3.27
CA ASN A 41 24.01 12.07 3.43
C ASN A 41 23.42 12.30 4.83
N ASN A 42 22.91 11.27 5.49
CA ASN A 42 22.28 11.37 6.80
C ASN A 42 22.50 10.10 7.65
N PRO A 43 23.72 9.86 8.15
CA PRO A 43 24.07 8.60 8.82
C PRO A 43 23.28 8.35 10.12
N LEU A 44 22.88 9.41 10.82
CA LEU A 44 22.13 9.31 12.08
C LEU A 44 20.61 9.25 11.90
N LYS A 45 20.11 9.42 10.67
CA LYS A 45 18.67 9.48 10.41
C LYS A 45 18.00 8.12 10.47
N TYR A 46 18.71 7.04 10.14
CA TYR A 46 18.11 5.72 9.95
C TYR A 46 18.43 4.77 11.10
N ASN A 47 17.42 4.06 11.58
CA ASN A 47 17.54 3.04 12.62
C ASN A 47 17.70 1.64 12.04
N VAL A 48 17.17 1.42 10.82
CA VAL A 48 17.09 0.11 10.17
C VAL A 48 17.47 0.24 8.69
N ILE A 49 18.16 -0.76 8.15
CA ILE A 49 18.31 -0.97 6.71
C ILE A 49 17.36 -2.11 6.32
N ALA A 50 16.43 -1.86 5.41
CA ALA A 50 15.48 -2.87 4.95
C ALA A 50 15.79 -3.29 3.51
N TYR A 51 15.81 -4.60 3.30
CA TYR A 51 15.89 -5.22 1.97
C TYR A 51 14.55 -5.90 1.68
N THR A 52 13.92 -5.55 0.56
CA THR A 52 12.66 -6.17 0.13
C THR A 52 12.95 -7.18 -0.97
N ASP A 53 12.70 -8.45 -0.67
CA ASP A 53 13.07 -9.56 -1.54
C ASP A 53 12.19 -9.70 -2.81
N TYR A 54 11.29 -8.74 -3.08
CA TYR A 54 10.49 -8.69 -4.32
C TYR A 54 11.36 -8.67 -5.58
N THR A 55 12.62 -8.27 -5.44
CA THR A 55 13.57 -8.16 -6.55
C THR A 55 14.27 -9.48 -6.88
N HIS A 56 13.90 -10.64 -6.34
CA HIS A 56 14.57 -11.92 -6.64
C HIS A 56 14.53 -12.31 -8.12
N VAL A 57 13.53 -11.84 -8.86
CA VAL A 57 13.44 -11.99 -10.32
C VAL A 57 14.51 -11.13 -11.03
N TYR A 58 15.00 -10.07 -10.39
CA TYR A 58 15.84 -9.03 -11.01
C TYR A 58 17.24 -8.89 -10.41
N VAL A 59 17.45 -9.40 -9.19
CA VAL A 59 18.71 -9.30 -8.45
C VAL A 59 19.28 -10.70 -8.34
N SER A 60 20.47 -10.93 -8.88
CA SER A 60 21.14 -12.23 -8.80
C SER A 60 21.52 -12.57 -7.35
N ARG A 61 21.74 -13.86 -7.04
CA ARG A 61 22.30 -14.28 -5.74
C ARG A 61 23.69 -13.68 -5.51
N GLY A 62 24.48 -13.47 -6.57
CA GLY A 62 25.80 -12.84 -6.48
C GLY A 62 25.72 -11.39 -6.03
N ASP A 63 24.81 -10.62 -6.61
CA ASP A 63 24.59 -9.22 -6.21
C ASP A 63 24.05 -9.14 -4.79
N LEU A 64 23.08 -9.99 -4.44
CA LEU A 64 22.54 -10.03 -3.08
C LEU A 64 23.62 -10.41 -2.06
N LYS A 65 24.48 -11.39 -2.36
CA LYS A 65 25.64 -11.76 -1.54
C LYS A 65 26.53 -10.55 -1.24
N ARG A 66 26.84 -9.74 -2.27
CA ARG A 66 27.65 -8.53 -2.12
C ARG A 66 27.01 -7.57 -1.13
N PHE A 67 25.71 -7.28 -1.29
CA PHE A 67 24.97 -6.41 -0.37
C PHE A 67 24.95 -6.93 1.06
N LEU A 68 24.61 -8.21 1.24
CA LEU A 68 24.54 -8.81 2.57
C LEU A 68 25.89 -8.73 3.28
N ASN A 69 27.00 -8.94 2.57
CA ASN A 69 28.35 -8.86 3.12
C ASN A 69 28.74 -7.46 3.64
N LEU A 70 28.07 -6.40 3.18
CA LEU A 70 28.29 -5.03 3.69
C LEU A 70 27.58 -4.78 5.03
N LEU A 71 26.61 -5.63 5.40
CA LEU A 71 25.83 -5.45 6.63
C LEU A 71 26.60 -5.97 7.85
N ASN A 72 26.42 -5.31 9.00
CA ASN A 72 27.00 -5.76 10.26
C ASN A 72 26.32 -7.04 10.77
N LYS A 73 27.07 -8.14 10.79
CA LYS A 73 26.58 -9.48 11.12
C LYS A 73 26.22 -9.70 12.59
N ASN A 74 26.64 -8.78 13.46
CA ASN A 74 26.34 -8.85 14.90
C ASN A 74 25.06 -8.10 15.28
N LYS A 75 24.47 -7.33 14.36
CA LYS A 75 23.21 -6.63 14.59
C LYS A 75 22.03 -7.61 14.49
N PRO A 76 20.95 -7.39 15.26
CA PRO A 76 19.80 -8.27 15.19
C PRO A 76 19.05 -8.07 13.86
N VAL A 77 18.41 -9.14 13.40
CA VAL A 77 17.68 -9.21 12.13
C VAL A 77 16.23 -9.53 12.42
N LEU A 78 15.31 -8.75 11.85
CA LEU A 78 13.88 -9.05 11.85
C LEU A 78 13.49 -9.53 10.46
N TYR A 79 12.97 -10.76 10.36
CA TYR A 79 12.61 -11.38 9.08
C TYR A 79 11.12 -11.70 9.04
N LEU A 80 10.39 -11.06 8.12
CA LEU A 80 8.98 -11.37 7.87
C LEU A 80 8.86 -12.64 7.04
N VAL A 81 8.33 -13.71 7.64
CA VAL A 81 8.07 -14.99 6.99
C VAL A 81 6.59 -15.14 6.67
N ARG A 82 6.30 -16.00 5.70
CA ARG A 82 4.94 -16.38 5.36
C ARG A 82 4.93 -17.79 4.82
N ASP A 83 3.94 -18.57 5.26
CA ASP A 83 3.68 -19.91 4.77
C ASP A 83 3.71 -19.96 3.22
N PRO A 84 4.53 -20.86 2.63
CA PRO A 84 4.63 -21.06 1.19
C PRO A 84 3.30 -21.20 0.45
N ILE A 85 2.38 -21.99 1.00
CA ILE A 85 1.09 -22.25 0.36
C ILE A 85 0.24 -20.99 0.37
N SER A 86 0.23 -20.26 1.49
CA SER A 86 -0.46 -18.99 1.63
C SER A 86 0.09 -17.91 0.70
N ARG A 87 1.39 -17.93 0.40
CA ARG A 87 1.99 -17.04 -0.62
C ARG A 87 1.46 -17.35 -2.01
N LEU A 88 1.42 -18.63 -2.38
CA LEU A 88 0.86 -19.08 -3.67
C LEU A 88 -0.62 -18.71 -3.80
N LYS A 89 -1.42 -18.94 -2.74
CA LYS A 89 -2.83 -18.52 -2.68
C LYS A 89 -3.00 -17.03 -2.92
N THR A 90 -2.15 -16.19 -2.32
CA THR A 90 -2.19 -14.74 -2.60
C THR A 90 -1.77 -14.42 -4.01
N GLY A 91 -0.76 -15.08 -4.58
CA GLY A 91 -0.39 -14.90 -5.99
C GLY A 91 -1.59 -15.12 -6.92
N LEU A 92 -2.26 -16.27 -6.77
CA LEU A 92 -3.44 -16.64 -7.56
C LEU A 92 -4.60 -15.65 -7.47
N ASN A 93 -4.81 -15.10 -6.27
CA ASN A 93 -5.90 -14.16 -6.00
C ASN A 93 -5.43 -12.70 -6.03
N HIS A 94 -4.22 -12.43 -6.54
CA HIS A 94 -3.66 -11.08 -6.49
C HIS A 94 -4.37 -10.19 -7.52
N ILE A 95 -5.14 -9.23 -7.00
CA ILE A 95 -5.81 -8.22 -7.81
C ILE A 95 -4.83 -7.09 -8.15
N ASN A 96 -4.64 -6.90 -9.45
CA ASN A 96 -3.98 -5.77 -10.08
C ASN A 96 -5.00 -4.80 -10.65
N LEU A 97 -4.53 -3.57 -10.85
CA LEU A 97 -5.29 -2.57 -11.57
C LEU A 97 -5.02 -2.72 -13.06
N LYS A 98 -6.06 -2.69 -13.88
CA LYS A 98 -5.93 -2.65 -15.34
C LYS A 98 -5.17 -1.38 -15.76
N ALA A 99 -4.34 -1.52 -16.78
CA ALA A 99 -3.60 -0.39 -17.35
C ALA A 99 -4.55 0.66 -17.97
N ASN A 100 -5.68 0.21 -18.52
CA ASN A 100 -6.69 1.05 -19.15
C ASN A 100 -7.88 1.40 -18.23
N ARG A 101 -7.75 1.28 -16.91
CA ARG A 101 -8.82 1.66 -15.97
C ARG A 101 -9.15 3.16 -16.08
N LEU A 102 -10.39 3.52 -15.75
CA LEU A 102 -10.84 4.93 -15.72
C LEU A 102 -10.73 5.52 -14.31
N ASP A 103 -9.65 6.23 -14.01
CA ASP A 103 -9.52 6.95 -12.73
C ASP A 103 -10.39 8.23 -12.68
N ARG A 104 -10.85 8.70 -13.86
CA ARG A 104 -11.75 9.83 -14.06
C ARG A 104 -12.87 9.44 -15.02
N PHE A 105 -14.11 9.85 -14.74
CA PHE A 105 -15.29 9.56 -15.57
C PHE A 105 -16.36 10.63 -15.38
N ASP A 106 -17.34 10.69 -16.29
CA ASP A 106 -18.50 11.59 -16.24
C ASP A 106 -19.81 10.81 -16.01
N LEU A 107 -20.94 11.52 -15.97
CA LEU A 107 -22.26 10.90 -15.76
C LEU A 107 -22.74 10.06 -16.95
N ASP A 108 -22.20 10.29 -18.15
CA ASP A 108 -22.57 9.55 -19.36
C ASP A 108 -21.73 8.27 -19.53
N THR A 109 -20.63 8.15 -18.78
CA THR A 109 -19.77 6.97 -18.78
C THR A 109 -20.52 5.76 -18.18
N PRO A 110 -20.68 4.65 -18.93
CA PRO A 110 -21.34 3.45 -18.40
C PRO A 110 -20.69 2.95 -17.12
N ILE A 111 -21.48 2.69 -16.08
CA ILE A 111 -20.98 2.31 -14.76
C ILE A 111 -20.17 1.02 -14.80
N GLU A 112 -20.52 0.07 -15.67
CA GLU A 112 -19.78 -1.18 -15.87
C GLU A 112 -18.35 -0.90 -16.33
N ARG A 113 -18.15 0.13 -17.16
CA ARG A 113 -16.83 0.54 -17.65
C ARG A 113 -16.00 1.22 -16.57
N VAL A 114 -16.65 1.97 -15.68
CA VAL A 114 -16.02 2.61 -14.51
C VAL A 114 -15.59 1.54 -13.51
N LEU A 115 -16.42 0.51 -13.29
CA LEU A 115 -16.15 -0.60 -12.38
C LEU A 115 -15.20 -1.64 -12.95
N ASP A 116 -14.99 -1.68 -14.27
CA ASP A 116 -14.00 -2.53 -14.94
C ASP A 116 -12.56 -2.02 -14.74
N ARG A 117 -12.05 -2.20 -13.53
CA ARG A 117 -10.77 -1.64 -13.07
C ARG A 117 -9.73 -2.68 -12.72
N GLU A 118 -10.19 -3.90 -12.47
CA GLU A 118 -9.42 -4.93 -11.81
C GLU A 118 -9.10 -6.06 -12.77
N THR A 119 -7.93 -6.64 -12.57
CA THR A 119 -7.51 -7.83 -13.27
C THR A 119 -6.70 -8.68 -12.32
N TYR A 120 -6.64 -9.97 -12.57
CA TYR A 120 -5.75 -10.86 -11.85
C TYR A 120 -4.35 -10.75 -12.42
N TYR A 121 -3.45 -11.51 -11.83
CA TYR A 121 -2.06 -11.55 -12.28
C TYR A 121 -1.97 -11.91 -13.78
N PHE A 122 -1.00 -11.31 -14.48
CA PHE A 122 -0.85 -11.41 -15.93
C PHE A 122 -2.07 -10.95 -16.74
N GLU A 123 -2.81 -9.97 -16.23
CA GLU A 123 -3.98 -9.39 -16.91
C GLU A 123 -5.13 -10.39 -17.14
N SER A 124 -5.16 -11.49 -16.38
CA SER A 124 -6.24 -12.46 -16.46
C SER A 124 -7.57 -11.86 -15.97
N PRO A 125 -8.70 -12.06 -16.67
CA PRO A 125 -10.00 -11.57 -16.22
C PRO A 125 -10.54 -12.37 -15.01
N LEU A 126 -10.02 -13.57 -14.76
CA LEU A 126 -10.43 -14.46 -13.67
C LEU A 126 -9.22 -15.00 -12.92
N PRO A 127 -9.35 -15.43 -11.65
CA PRO A 127 -8.30 -16.16 -10.97
C PRO A 127 -7.99 -17.44 -11.77
N THR A 128 -6.73 -17.65 -12.15
CA THR A 128 -6.30 -18.84 -12.90
C THR A 128 -5.04 -19.45 -12.31
N CYS A 129 -4.98 -20.78 -12.35
CA CYS A 129 -3.81 -21.58 -11.97
C CYS A 129 -2.77 -21.70 -13.10
N ASP A 130 -3.07 -21.23 -14.32
CA ASP A 130 -2.17 -21.38 -15.48
C ASP A 130 -0.79 -20.76 -15.22
N HIS A 131 -0.77 -19.70 -14.42
CA HIS A 131 0.43 -18.97 -14.07
C HIS A 131 1.20 -19.56 -12.87
N ILE A 132 0.74 -20.63 -12.22
CA ILE A 132 1.48 -21.32 -11.13
C ILE A 132 2.89 -21.71 -11.55
N LYS A 133 3.07 -22.12 -12.81
CA LYS A 133 4.39 -22.46 -13.35
C LYS A 133 5.32 -21.24 -13.39
N THR A 134 4.79 -20.05 -13.66
CA THR A 134 5.57 -18.80 -13.58
C THR A 134 5.79 -18.35 -12.13
N TYR A 135 4.86 -18.68 -11.21
CA TYR A 135 5.09 -18.55 -9.77
C TYR A 135 6.20 -19.46 -9.24
N TRP A 136 6.63 -20.50 -9.97
CA TRP A 136 7.80 -21.29 -9.59
C TRP A 136 9.11 -20.50 -9.65
N ILE A 137 9.21 -19.49 -10.52
CA ILE A 137 10.31 -18.50 -10.45
C ILE A 137 10.25 -17.71 -9.13
N TYR A 138 9.05 -17.56 -8.56
CA TYR A 138 8.87 -17.07 -7.18
C TYR A 138 9.07 -18.17 -6.13
N ALA A 139 9.03 -19.46 -6.46
CA ALA A 139 9.39 -20.55 -5.55
C ALA A 139 10.91 -20.57 -5.25
N GLU A 140 11.74 -19.96 -6.11
CA GLU A 140 13.14 -19.63 -5.77
C GLU A 140 13.25 -18.82 -4.47
N SER A 141 12.24 -18.01 -4.13
CA SER A 141 12.20 -17.30 -2.86
C SER A 141 12.20 -18.24 -1.62
N PHE A 142 11.76 -19.50 -1.76
CA PHE A 142 11.88 -20.49 -0.68
C PHE A 142 13.34 -20.88 -0.45
N PHE A 143 14.09 -21.14 -1.53
CA PHE A 143 15.53 -21.36 -1.46
C PHE A 143 16.28 -20.09 -1.04
N ARG A 144 15.71 -18.92 -1.31
CA ARG A 144 16.27 -17.62 -0.96
C ARG A 144 16.24 -17.33 0.52
N LEU A 145 15.23 -17.81 1.25
CA LEU A 145 15.23 -17.76 2.72
C LEU A 145 16.45 -18.52 3.26
N ASN A 146 16.66 -19.75 2.82
CA ASN A 146 17.83 -20.56 3.22
C ASN A 146 19.15 -19.84 2.87
N PHE A 147 19.24 -19.24 1.68
CA PHE A 147 20.39 -18.44 1.30
C PHE A 147 20.60 -17.23 2.24
N LEU A 148 19.55 -16.46 2.53
CA LEU A 148 19.62 -15.27 3.40
C LEU A 148 20.06 -15.63 4.82
N THR A 149 19.55 -16.74 5.37
CA THR A 149 19.88 -17.19 6.73
C THR A 149 21.33 -17.63 6.88
N GLN A 150 22.04 -17.98 5.79
CA GLN A 150 23.47 -18.33 5.84
C GLN A 150 24.38 -17.11 6.12
N PHE A 151 23.88 -15.88 5.93
CA PHE A 151 24.67 -14.66 6.09
C PHE A 151 24.60 -14.03 7.47
N PHE A 152 23.73 -14.52 8.34
CA PHE A 152 23.50 -13.98 9.67
C PHE A 152 23.55 -15.11 10.69
N LYS A 153 23.92 -14.77 11.93
CA LYS A 153 23.87 -15.73 13.02
C LYS A 153 22.42 -16.04 13.36
N ILE A 154 22.04 -17.32 13.39
CA ILE A 154 20.63 -17.75 13.54
C ILE A 154 20.03 -17.18 14.83
N GLU A 155 20.79 -17.14 15.92
CA GLU A 155 20.36 -16.59 17.22
C GLU A 155 20.11 -15.08 17.20
N LYS A 156 20.48 -14.38 16.12
CA LYS A 156 20.20 -12.96 15.92
C LYS A 156 18.98 -12.71 15.04
N ILE A 157 18.35 -13.76 14.50
CA ILE A 157 17.19 -13.65 13.61
C ILE A 157 15.91 -13.85 14.42
N THR A 158 15.07 -12.82 14.46
CA THR A 158 13.68 -12.93 14.89
C THR A 158 12.80 -13.15 13.67
N TYR A 159 12.16 -14.31 13.60
CA TYR A 159 11.19 -14.63 12.56
C TYR A 159 9.82 -14.12 12.97
N LEU A 160 9.18 -13.37 12.09
CA LEU A 160 7.85 -12.82 12.31
C LEU A 160 6.91 -13.38 11.26
N ASP A 161 5.92 -14.17 11.68
CA ASP A 161 4.89 -14.63 10.74
C ASP A 161 4.02 -13.44 10.30
N MET A 162 3.77 -13.31 9.00
CA MET A 162 2.85 -12.31 8.46
C MET A 162 1.46 -12.36 9.11
N ALA A 163 0.99 -13.52 9.56
CA ALA A 163 -0.26 -13.64 10.32
C ALA A 163 -0.25 -12.83 11.62
N SER A 164 0.93 -12.64 12.24
CA SER A 164 1.09 -11.88 13.49
C SER A 164 0.96 -10.37 13.30
N ILE A 165 1.13 -9.87 12.08
CA ILE A 165 0.96 -8.44 11.78
C ILE A 165 -0.42 -8.13 11.19
N LYS A 166 -1.35 -9.08 11.23
CA LYS A 166 -2.74 -8.80 10.89
C LYS A 166 -3.31 -7.74 11.85
N PRO A 167 -4.26 -6.94 11.36
CA PRO A 167 -5.04 -5.99 12.14
C PRO A 167 -5.25 -6.24 13.63
N GLU A 168 -5.82 -7.39 13.94
CA GLU A 168 -6.24 -7.81 15.27
C GLU A 168 -5.06 -8.14 16.20
N TYR A 169 -3.88 -8.45 15.65
CA TYR A 169 -2.69 -8.86 16.39
C TYR A 169 -1.56 -7.81 16.37
N ALA A 170 -1.57 -6.89 15.41
CA ALA A 170 -0.46 -5.97 15.14
C ALA A 170 0.01 -5.20 16.38
N TYR A 171 -0.90 -4.63 17.18
CA TYR A 171 -0.53 -3.89 18.39
C TYR A 171 0.23 -4.75 19.40
N HIS A 172 -0.25 -5.97 19.65
CA HIS A 172 0.38 -6.90 20.57
C HIS A 172 1.77 -7.30 20.06
N THR A 173 1.85 -7.69 18.79
CA THR A 173 3.10 -8.08 18.13
C THR A 173 4.14 -6.96 18.16
N PHE A 174 3.76 -5.72 17.86
CA PHE A 174 4.69 -4.59 17.91
C PHE A 174 5.05 -4.17 19.34
N SER A 175 4.22 -4.46 20.33
CA SER A 175 4.59 -4.31 21.75
C SER A 175 5.66 -5.34 22.16
N GLN A 176 5.56 -6.59 21.69
CA GLN A 176 6.60 -7.60 21.92
C GLN A 176 7.92 -7.23 21.21
N LEU A 177 7.84 -6.76 19.95
CA LEU A 177 9.01 -6.30 19.22
C LEU A 177 9.64 -5.06 19.89
N ASN A 178 8.86 -4.15 20.45
CA ASN A 178 9.37 -3.02 21.24
C ASN A 178 10.19 -3.51 22.44
N ALA A 179 9.76 -4.55 23.14
CA ALA A 179 10.53 -5.11 24.26
C ALA A 179 11.89 -5.68 23.81
N LEU A 180 12.00 -6.17 22.57
CA LEU A 180 13.22 -6.74 22.00
C LEU A 180 14.15 -5.69 21.38
N TYR A 181 13.59 -4.65 20.76
CA TYR A 181 14.33 -3.71 19.91
C TYR A 181 14.32 -2.27 20.43
N HIS A 182 13.55 -1.98 21.47
CA HIS A 182 13.50 -0.69 22.17
C HIS A 182 13.15 0.53 21.29
N PHE A 183 12.39 0.34 20.19
CA PHE A 183 11.82 1.45 19.41
C PHE A 183 10.61 2.08 20.12
N ARG A 184 10.03 3.18 19.63
CA ARG A 184 8.92 3.85 20.35
C ARG A 184 7.63 3.02 20.35
N GLN A 185 7.01 2.87 21.52
CA GLN A 185 5.67 2.28 21.63
C GLN A 185 4.60 3.31 21.31
N ILE A 186 3.57 2.87 20.59
CA ILE A 186 2.48 3.72 20.08
C ILE A 186 1.16 3.22 20.65
N SER A 187 0.17 4.11 20.78
CA SER A 187 -1.14 3.76 21.32
C SER A 187 -1.89 2.75 20.44
N LYS A 188 -2.62 1.84 21.09
CA LYS A 188 -3.46 0.82 20.44
C LYS A 188 -4.45 1.42 19.44
N ASN A 189 -4.99 2.61 19.75
CA ASN A 189 -5.93 3.32 18.90
C ASN A 189 -5.33 3.70 17.54
N LEU A 190 -4.04 4.01 17.47
CA LEU A 190 -3.41 4.35 16.20
C LEU A 190 -3.32 3.11 15.31
N PHE A 191 -2.93 1.95 15.85
CA PHE A 191 -2.90 0.68 15.09
C PHE A 191 -4.27 0.33 14.52
N HIS A 192 -5.33 0.33 15.33
CA HIS A 192 -6.69 0.03 14.85
C HIS A 192 -7.19 0.99 13.77
N ASN A 193 -6.84 2.28 13.86
CA ASN A 193 -7.23 3.27 12.86
C ASN A 193 -6.45 3.13 11.55
N THR A 194 -5.19 2.69 11.60
CA THR A 194 -4.37 2.44 10.42
C THR A 194 -4.73 1.12 9.73
N VAL A 195 -5.31 0.20 10.48
CA VAL A 195 -5.69 -1.16 10.10
C VAL A 195 -6.86 -1.26 9.15
N VAL A 196 -7.69 -0.22 9.05
CA VAL A 196 -8.82 -0.18 8.13
C VAL A 196 -8.34 0.16 6.71
N TYR A 197 -7.39 -0.60 6.20
CA TYR A 197 -7.17 -0.72 4.75
C TYR A 197 -8.31 -1.57 4.22
N ASP A 198 -9.39 -0.82 3.99
CA ASP A 198 -10.73 -1.28 3.71
C ASP A 198 -10.70 -2.29 2.57
N MET A 199 -11.27 -3.46 2.81
CA MET A 199 -11.58 -4.43 1.77
C MET A 199 -12.31 -3.70 0.63
N LEU A 200 -13.15 -2.69 0.92
CA LEU A 200 -13.80 -1.82 -0.09
C LEU A 200 -12.84 -0.93 -0.89
N GLY A 201 -11.82 -0.34 -0.26
CA GLY A 201 -10.88 0.54 -0.97
C GLY A 201 -10.03 -0.23 -1.98
N ALA A 202 -9.66 -1.45 -1.62
CA ALA A 202 -8.91 -2.36 -2.48
C ALA A 202 -9.79 -3.19 -3.44
N PHE A 203 -11.09 -3.35 -3.16
CA PHE A 203 -12.08 -4.06 -3.99
C PHE A 203 -12.81 -3.13 -4.98
N LEU A 204 -12.94 -1.84 -4.65
CA LEU A 204 -13.45 -0.82 -5.58
C LEU A 204 -12.32 -0.09 -6.30
N SER A 205 -11.06 -0.37 -5.94
CA SER A 205 -9.90 0.24 -6.55
C SER A 205 -9.98 1.79 -6.61
N ILE A 206 -10.44 2.39 -5.51
CA ILE A 206 -10.61 3.84 -5.29
C ILE A 206 -9.32 4.44 -4.69
N PRO A 207 -9.01 5.74 -4.89
CA PRO A 207 -9.91 6.85 -5.27
C PRO A 207 -10.34 6.89 -6.74
N LEU A 208 -11.50 7.52 -6.99
CA LEU A 208 -12.01 7.88 -8.32
C LEU A 208 -12.40 9.37 -8.36
N ILE A 209 -12.44 9.96 -9.55
CA ILE A 209 -12.95 11.31 -9.76
C ILE A 209 -14.15 11.26 -10.72
N LEU A 210 -15.32 11.68 -10.24
CA LEU A 210 -16.49 11.97 -11.06
C LEU A 210 -16.41 13.44 -11.52
N CYS A 211 -16.37 13.66 -12.82
CA CYS A 211 -16.43 14.96 -13.46
C CYS A 211 -17.89 15.27 -13.80
N VAL A 212 -18.46 16.29 -13.18
CA VAL A 212 -19.82 16.75 -13.44
C VAL A 212 -19.74 18.02 -14.27
N ASP A 213 -20.16 17.94 -15.53
CA ASP A 213 -20.36 19.12 -16.35
C ASP A 213 -21.66 19.82 -15.94
N LEU A 214 -21.55 21.10 -15.56
CA LEU A 214 -22.69 21.91 -15.16
C LEU A 214 -23.55 22.34 -16.36
N GLU A 215 -23.00 22.35 -17.57
CA GLU A 215 -23.76 22.62 -18.79
C GLU A 215 -24.85 21.57 -19.02
N ASN A 216 -24.59 20.31 -18.65
CA ASN A 216 -25.56 19.21 -18.71
C ASN A 216 -26.80 19.46 -17.83
N PHE A 217 -26.73 20.40 -16.89
CA PHE A 217 -27.84 20.80 -16.02
C PHE A 217 -28.41 22.19 -16.35
N GLY A 218 -28.05 22.75 -17.51
CA GLY A 218 -28.55 24.05 -17.97
C GLY A 218 -27.98 25.25 -17.19
N VAL A 219 -26.91 25.06 -16.44
CA VAL A 219 -26.26 26.13 -15.66
C VAL A 219 -25.23 26.83 -16.55
N ASN A 220 -25.60 27.99 -17.11
CA ASN A 220 -24.73 28.78 -17.97
C ASN A 220 -23.72 29.59 -17.14
N TYR A 221 -22.52 29.04 -16.94
CA TYR A 221 -21.37 29.82 -16.48
C TYR A 221 -20.54 30.28 -17.68
N ALA A 222 -20.03 31.52 -17.65
CA ALA A 222 -19.14 32.06 -18.68
C ALA A 222 -17.80 31.30 -18.80
N ASP A 223 -17.45 30.52 -17.77
CA ASP A 223 -16.37 29.53 -17.79
C ASP A 223 -17.04 28.18 -17.49
N GLY A 224 -17.10 27.25 -18.45
CA GLY A 224 -17.62 25.90 -18.21
C GLY A 224 -16.88 25.27 -17.02
N LYS A 225 -17.56 25.08 -15.89
CA LYS A 225 -16.95 24.62 -14.63
C LYS A 225 -17.34 23.18 -14.38
N ILE A 226 -16.49 22.27 -14.83
CA ILE A 226 -16.52 20.87 -14.41
C ILE A 226 -16.31 20.83 -12.89
N ILE A 227 -17.26 20.26 -12.15
CA ILE A 227 -17.08 19.95 -10.73
C ILE A 227 -16.43 18.57 -10.62
N GLU A 228 -15.32 18.49 -9.89
CA GLU A 228 -14.61 17.23 -9.63
C GLU A 228 -14.99 16.70 -8.26
N ILE A 229 -15.74 15.60 -8.24
CA ILE A 229 -16.11 14.88 -7.03
C ILE A 229 -15.14 13.71 -6.84
N LEU A 230 -14.25 13.82 -5.85
CA LEU A 230 -13.41 12.74 -5.37
C LEU A 230 -14.25 11.74 -4.59
N ILE A 231 -14.30 10.51 -5.07
CA ILE A 231 -14.90 9.35 -4.40
C ILE A 231 -13.78 8.55 -3.76
N THR A 232 -13.77 8.43 -2.44
CA THR A 232 -12.70 7.75 -1.69
C THR A 232 -13.23 7.17 -0.38
N THR A 233 -12.36 6.59 0.45
CA THR A 233 -12.72 6.16 1.81
C THR A 233 -12.25 7.15 2.87
N ARG A 234 -12.92 7.17 4.03
CA ARG A 234 -12.51 7.98 5.21
C ARG A 234 -11.04 7.79 5.57
N GLN A 235 -10.53 6.57 5.38
CA GLN A 235 -9.18 6.16 5.73
C GLN A 235 -8.15 6.71 4.73
N PHE A 236 -8.38 6.53 3.43
CA PHE A 236 -7.50 7.07 2.39
C PHE A 236 -7.39 8.59 2.52
N PHE A 237 -8.51 9.26 2.76
CA PHE A 237 -8.55 10.71 2.94
C PHE A 237 -7.73 11.20 4.15
N LYS A 238 -7.77 10.46 5.26
CA LYS A 238 -7.00 10.76 6.48
C LYS A 238 -5.51 10.46 6.30
N LEU A 239 -5.17 9.32 5.70
CA LEU A 239 -3.80 8.85 5.52
C LEU A 239 -2.98 9.83 4.66
N HIS A 240 -3.56 10.27 3.54
CA HIS A 240 -2.90 11.18 2.62
C HIS A 240 -2.98 12.65 3.06
N LYS A 241 -3.53 12.94 4.25
CA LYS A 241 -3.68 14.29 4.81
C LYS A 241 -4.27 15.27 3.77
N ILE A 242 -5.33 14.83 3.09
CA ILE A 242 -5.94 15.61 2.00
C ILE A 242 -6.68 16.81 2.61
N ASN A 243 -5.99 17.94 2.70
CA ASN A 243 -6.50 19.14 3.36
C ASN A 243 -7.23 20.09 2.42
N ASN A 244 -7.10 19.91 1.10
CA ASN A 244 -7.62 20.83 0.09
C ASN A 244 -9.05 20.48 -0.38
N TYR A 245 -9.69 19.51 0.28
CA TYR A 245 -11.00 18.99 -0.09
C TYR A 245 -11.99 19.15 1.06
N LYS A 246 -13.28 19.31 0.75
CA LYS A 246 -14.39 19.34 1.69
C LYS A 246 -15.33 18.16 1.41
N LYS A 247 -15.72 17.46 2.48
CA LYS A 247 -16.67 16.33 2.41
C LYS A 247 -18.07 16.83 2.11
N ILE A 248 -18.78 16.17 1.20
CA ILE A 248 -20.12 16.55 0.75
C ILE A 248 -21.16 15.44 0.90
N ASN A 249 -20.85 14.34 1.60
CA ASN A 249 -21.84 13.27 1.85
C ASN A 249 -23.19 13.78 2.38
N PRO A 250 -23.26 14.67 3.40
CA PRO A 250 -24.55 15.12 3.93
C PRO A 250 -25.34 15.99 2.96
N VAL A 251 -24.66 16.56 1.97
CA VAL A 251 -25.27 17.37 0.91
C VAL A 251 -25.87 16.45 -0.16
N LEU A 252 -25.14 15.40 -0.54
CA LEU A 252 -25.55 14.48 -1.61
C LEU A 252 -26.59 13.46 -1.17
N PHE A 253 -26.56 13.01 0.08
CA PHE A 253 -27.38 11.92 0.58
C PHE A 253 -28.19 12.37 1.79
N LYS A 254 -29.52 12.25 1.69
CA LYS A 254 -30.45 12.53 2.80
C LYS A 254 -30.39 11.43 3.87
N ASP A 255 -30.20 10.19 3.44
CA ASP A 255 -30.05 9.03 4.30
C ASP A 255 -28.58 8.63 4.47
N ASN A 256 -28.31 7.84 5.52
CA ASN A 256 -26.99 7.25 5.69
C ASN A 256 -26.67 6.31 4.52
N LEU A 257 -25.48 6.47 3.93
CA LEU A 257 -25.00 5.58 2.89
C LEU A 257 -24.91 4.14 3.43
N PRO A 258 -25.24 3.12 2.61
CA PRO A 258 -25.04 1.71 2.97
C PRO A 258 -23.58 1.39 3.36
N PHE A 259 -22.63 2.15 2.81
CA PHE A 259 -21.21 2.05 3.10
C PHE A 259 -20.72 3.31 3.84
N GLU A 260 -20.70 3.25 5.17
CA GLU A 260 -20.34 4.41 6.02
C GLU A 260 -18.93 4.95 5.77
N ASN A 261 -18.01 4.10 5.28
CA ASN A 261 -16.64 4.47 4.97
C ASN A 261 -16.48 5.22 3.65
N LEU A 262 -17.45 5.13 2.74
CA LEU A 262 -17.41 5.81 1.45
C LEU A 262 -17.67 7.29 1.64
N ILE A 263 -16.78 8.13 1.09
CA ILE A 263 -16.90 9.58 1.16
C ILE A 263 -16.74 10.23 -0.20
N PHE A 264 -17.46 11.33 -0.34
CA PHE A 264 -17.50 12.18 -1.52
C PHE A 264 -16.96 13.53 -1.10
N CYS A 265 -15.98 14.01 -1.84
CA CYS A 265 -15.28 15.24 -1.52
C CYS A 265 -15.13 16.10 -2.77
N ILE A 266 -15.16 17.41 -2.61
CA ILE A 266 -14.82 18.36 -3.69
C ILE A 266 -13.67 19.26 -3.27
N PRO A 267 -12.87 19.79 -4.21
CA PRO A 267 -11.90 20.83 -3.90
C PRO A 267 -12.56 22.00 -3.17
N LYS A 268 -11.90 22.54 -2.14
CA LYS A 268 -12.45 23.66 -1.34
C LYS A 268 -12.80 24.87 -2.21
N GLU A 269 -12.00 25.14 -3.23
CA GLU A 269 -12.22 26.23 -4.20
C GLU A 269 -13.49 26.02 -5.02
N GLN A 270 -13.87 24.76 -5.28
CA GLN A 270 -15.10 24.43 -6.00
C GLN A 270 -16.34 24.40 -5.10
N PHE A 271 -16.15 24.29 -3.78
CA PHE A 271 -17.26 24.20 -2.83
C PHE A 271 -18.16 25.45 -2.83
N VAL A 272 -17.58 26.63 -3.05
CA VAL A 272 -18.34 27.90 -3.11
C VAL A 272 -19.41 27.84 -4.21
N TYR A 273 -19.14 27.18 -5.34
CA TYR A 273 -20.12 27.02 -6.41
C TYR A 273 -21.24 26.07 -6.02
N LEU A 274 -20.92 24.99 -5.30
CA LEU A 274 -21.94 24.05 -4.84
C LEU A 274 -22.89 24.72 -3.84
N GLU A 275 -22.35 25.44 -2.85
CA GLU A 275 -23.14 26.11 -1.80
C GLU A 275 -24.10 27.16 -2.35
N ASN A 276 -23.67 27.92 -3.37
CA ASN A 276 -24.49 28.97 -4.00
C ASN A 276 -25.63 28.42 -4.89
N ASN A 277 -25.67 27.13 -5.19
CA ASN A 277 -26.65 26.51 -6.10
C ASN A 277 -27.47 25.38 -5.44
N LEU A 278 -27.31 25.15 -4.14
CA LEU A 278 -28.05 24.13 -3.37
C LEU A 278 -29.33 24.65 -2.68
N THR A 279 -29.69 25.92 -2.92
CA THR A 279 -30.96 26.55 -2.52
C THR A 279 -31.91 26.62 -3.70
#